data_AF-A0A2V8GWB8-F1
#
_entry.id   AF-A0A2V8GWB8-F1
#
_cell.length_a   1.000
_cell.length_b   1.000
_cell.length_c   1.000
_cell.angle_alpha   90.00
_cell.angle_beta   90.00
_cell.angle_gamma   90.00
#
_symmetry.space_group_name_H-M   'P 1'
#
loop_
_entity.id
_entity.type
_entity.pdbx_description
1 polymer ?
#
loop_
_entity_poly.entity_id
_entity_poly.type
_entity_poly.pdbx_seq_one_letter_code
_entity_poly.pdbx_strand_id
1 'polypeptide(L)'
;FGKDYDECDDYISKREWDIGLALGREKIFETRRVHNDITFIDAFFTEEFCHEHRFFRYQFNSERGVYEIADRNWKNIKQKLLFSLTNFGQPLIYVADGNFENRGELLLDHRHDGIDLRIDYAKDTLKNLHTIWTRPVHLRTLVEGKGKLLSYDGEKHLERKTDG
;
A
#
# COMPACT_ATOMS: atom_id res chain seq x y z
N PHE A 1 7.02 7.38 -28.33
CA PHE A 1 6.34 6.12 -27.94
C PHE A 1 6.45 5.13 -29.08
N GLY A 2 6.38 3.84 -28.79
CA GLY A 2 6.45 2.77 -29.78
C GLY A 2 7.83 2.11 -29.82
N LYS A 3 7.93 1.02 -30.60
CA LYS A 3 9.10 0.16 -30.68
C LYS A 3 10.41 0.94 -30.94
N ASP A 4 10.37 1.91 -31.86
CA ASP A 4 11.54 2.70 -32.22
C ASP A 4 12.06 3.57 -31.06
N TYR A 5 11.17 4.02 -30.16
CA TYR A 5 11.59 4.72 -28.94
C TYR A 5 12.25 3.75 -27.96
N ASP A 6 11.66 2.58 -27.77
CA ASP A 6 12.15 1.58 -26.81
C ASP A 6 13.55 1.06 -27.21
N GLU A 7 13.76 0.83 -28.51
CA GLU A 7 15.01 0.34 -29.11
C GLU A 7 16.08 1.43 -29.34
N CYS A 8 15.78 2.71 -29.06
CA CYS A 8 16.75 3.79 -29.26
C CYS A 8 17.81 3.79 -28.15
N ASP A 9 19.08 3.48 -28.45
CA ASP A 9 20.16 3.50 -27.46
C ASP A 9 20.81 4.88 -27.25
N ASP A 10 20.52 5.85 -28.12
CA ASP A 10 21.07 7.20 -28.01
C ASP A 10 20.31 8.06 -26.99
N TYR A 11 21.02 8.49 -25.95
CA TYR A 11 20.46 9.26 -24.84
C TYR A 11 19.90 10.61 -25.28
N ILE A 12 20.57 11.31 -26.20
CA ILE A 12 20.15 12.64 -26.65
C ILE A 12 18.86 12.51 -27.48
N SER A 13 18.86 11.59 -28.43
CA SER A 13 17.70 11.31 -29.28
C SER A 13 16.49 10.86 -28.47
N LYS A 14 16.67 10.00 -27.44
CA LYS A 14 15.58 9.62 -26.53
C LYS A 14 15.01 10.80 -25.75
N ARG A 15 15.84 11.75 -25.34
CA ARG A 15 15.41 12.92 -24.55
C ARG A 15 14.69 13.97 -25.39
N GLU A 16 15.11 14.15 -26.63
CA GLU A 16 14.50 15.07 -27.59
C GLU A 16 13.47 14.38 -28.49
N TRP A 17 12.93 13.23 -28.04
CA TRP A 17 12.10 12.36 -28.88
C TRP A 17 10.77 13.02 -29.27
N ASP A 18 10.75 13.62 -30.46
CA ASP A 18 9.55 14.12 -31.12
C ASP A 18 9.60 13.77 -32.62
N ILE A 19 8.62 12.97 -33.04
CA ILE A 19 8.45 12.55 -34.43
C ILE A 19 7.28 13.26 -35.13
N GLY A 20 6.74 14.34 -34.52
CA GLY A 20 5.77 15.23 -35.15
C GLY A 20 4.39 14.62 -35.41
N LEU A 21 4.07 13.49 -34.80
CA LEU A 21 2.81 12.77 -35.08
C LEU A 21 1.55 13.47 -34.55
N ALA A 22 1.68 14.38 -33.57
CA ALA A 22 0.55 15.05 -32.90
C ALA A 22 -0.50 14.10 -32.25
N LEU A 23 -0.16 12.83 -32.02
CA LEU A 23 -1.05 11.80 -31.46
C LEU A 23 -1.03 11.70 -29.93
N GLY A 24 -0.36 12.63 -29.23
CA GLY A 24 -0.16 12.54 -27.77
C GLY A 24 -1.48 12.43 -26.99
N ARG A 25 -2.51 13.19 -27.40
CA ARG A 25 -3.83 13.13 -26.77
C ARG A 25 -4.50 11.77 -26.99
N GLU A 26 -4.46 11.24 -28.20
CA GLU A 26 -5.03 9.93 -28.52
C GLU A 26 -4.36 8.83 -27.68
N LYS A 27 -3.02 8.88 -27.57
CA LYS A 27 -2.28 7.92 -26.75
C LYS A 27 -2.68 7.96 -25.27
N ILE A 28 -2.92 9.15 -24.70
CA ILE A 28 -3.42 9.28 -23.32
C ILE A 28 -4.76 8.54 -23.15
N PHE A 29 -5.70 8.72 -24.08
CA PHE A 29 -7.01 8.04 -24.01
C PHE A 29 -6.92 6.53 -24.28
N GLU A 30 -6.03 6.10 -25.18
CA GLU A 30 -5.73 4.69 -25.41
C GLU A 30 -5.19 4.04 -24.13
N THR A 31 -4.19 4.65 -23.50
CA THR A 31 -3.60 4.14 -22.25
C THR A 31 -4.64 4.06 -21.14
N ARG A 32 -5.48 5.09 -20.96
CA ARG A 32 -6.57 5.10 -19.96
C ARG A 32 -7.64 4.04 -20.21
N ARG A 33 -7.79 3.58 -21.45
CA ARG A 33 -8.73 2.51 -21.82
C ARG A 33 -8.16 1.12 -21.51
N VAL A 34 -6.84 0.94 -21.63
CA VAL A 34 -6.18 -0.37 -21.53
C VAL A 34 -5.61 -0.63 -20.13
N HIS A 35 -5.15 0.41 -19.43
CA HIS A 35 -4.48 0.29 -18.15
C HIS A 35 -5.33 0.83 -16.99
N ASN A 36 -5.33 0.10 -15.88
CA ASN A 36 -5.67 0.62 -14.55
C ASN A 36 -4.41 1.16 -13.85
N ASP A 37 -4.55 1.78 -12.67
CA ASP A 37 -3.43 2.44 -11.96
C ASP A 37 -2.21 1.51 -11.74
N ILE A 38 -2.44 0.25 -11.37
CA ILE A 38 -1.37 -0.74 -11.15
C ILE A 38 -0.63 -1.02 -12.46
N THR A 39 -1.36 -1.40 -13.50
CA THR A 39 -0.78 -1.73 -14.82
C THR A 39 -0.18 -0.51 -15.51
N PHE A 40 -0.65 0.70 -15.21
CA PHE A 40 -0.11 1.95 -15.72
C PHE A 40 1.26 2.24 -15.09
N ILE A 41 1.36 2.21 -13.75
CA ILE A 41 2.65 2.37 -13.08
C ILE A 41 3.60 1.26 -13.51
N ASP A 42 3.12 0.03 -13.67
CA ASP A 42 4.00 -1.05 -14.10
C ASP A 42 4.55 -0.86 -15.52
N ALA A 43 3.73 -0.37 -16.45
CA ALA A 43 4.16 -0.17 -17.83
C ALA A 43 4.98 1.12 -18.04
N PHE A 44 4.64 2.22 -17.37
CA PHE A 44 5.14 3.56 -17.70
C PHE A 44 6.05 4.19 -16.64
N PHE A 45 6.13 3.65 -15.41
CA PHE A 45 7.12 4.10 -14.43
C PHE A 45 8.47 3.43 -14.70
N THR A 46 9.27 4.03 -15.57
CA THR A 46 10.58 3.54 -15.99
C THR A 46 11.71 4.05 -15.10
N GLU A 47 12.90 3.47 -15.24
CA GLU A 47 14.11 3.91 -14.53
C GLU A 47 14.48 5.35 -14.91
N GLU A 48 14.42 5.67 -16.20
CA GLU A 48 14.70 7.00 -16.75
C GLU A 48 13.74 8.04 -16.15
N PHE A 49 12.44 7.75 -16.15
CA PHE A 49 11.41 8.62 -15.57
C PHE A 49 11.66 8.83 -14.06
N CYS A 50 11.99 7.77 -13.33
CA CYS A 50 12.30 7.82 -11.91
C CYS A 50 13.48 8.75 -11.61
N HIS A 51 14.55 8.67 -12.41
CA HIS A 51 15.74 9.49 -12.25
C HIS A 51 15.52 10.95 -12.68
N GLU A 52 14.88 11.18 -13.82
CA GLU A 52 14.58 12.52 -14.35
C GLU A 52 13.78 13.34 -13.35
N HIS A 53 12.75 12.73 -12.76
CA HIS A 53 11.89 13.36 -11.78
C HIS A 53 12.37 13.24 -10.33
N ARG A 54 13.57 12.70 -10.12
CA ARG A 54 14.24 12.58 -8.80
C ARG A 54 13.36 11.90 -7.75
N PHE A 55 12.69 10.81 -8.11
CA PHE A 55 11.95 10.01 -7.14
C PHE A 55 12.90 9.38 -6.11
N PHE A 56 12.43 9.27 -4.87
CA PHE A 56 13.14 8.60 -3.79
C PHE A 56 12.15 8.04 -2.77
N ARG A 57 12.57 7.01 -2.04
CA ARG A 57 11.86 6.51 -0.86
C ARG A 57 12.36 7.27 0.36
N TYR A 58 11.46 7.75 1.20
CA TYR A 58 11.78 8.33 2.50
C TYR A 58 11.32 7.42 3.63
N GLN A 59 11.95 7.55 4.80
CA GLN A 59 11.58 6.84 6.01
C GLN A 59 11.66 7.79 7.21
N PHE A 60 10.76 7.63 8.16
CA PHE A 60 10.80 8.38 9.40
C PHE A 60 11.88 7.80 10.32
N ASN A 61 12.81 8.65 10.74
CA ASN A 61 13.79 8.33 11.75
C ASN A 61 13.24 8.74 13.12
N SER A 62 12.81 7.77 13.93
CA SER A 62 12.19 8.02 15.24
C SER A 62 13.16 8.59 16.27
N GLU A 63 14.45 8.30 16.17
CA GLU A 63 15.48 8.85 17.07
C GLU A 63 15.72 10.34 16.83
N ARG A 64 15.67 10.76 15.55
CA ARG A 64 15.91 12.14 15.14
C ARG A 64 14.64 12.96 14.94
N GLY A 65 13.47 12.31 14.90
CA GLY A 65 12.18 12.95 14.66
C GLY A 65 12.02 13.56 13.26
N VAL A 66 12.81 13.12 12.28
CA VAL A 66 12.82 13.67 10.92
C VAL A 66 12.69 12.58 9.86
N TYR A 67 12.19 12.96 8.69
CA TYR A 67 12.20 12.09 7.51
C TYR A 67 13.55 12.17 6.80
N GLU A 68 14.14 11.01 6.53
CA GLU A 68 15.40 10.88 5.81
C GLU A 68 15.19 10.11 4.50
N ILE A 69 16.04 10.39 3.49
CA ILE A 69 16.03 9.63 2.23
C ILE A 69 16.57 8.22 2.54
N ALA A 70 15.72 7.21 2.33
CA ALA A 70 16.02 5.83 2.64
C ALA A 70 16.58 5.06 1.42
N ASP A 71 16.12 5.38 0.21
CA ASP A 71 16.54 4.68 -1.01
C ASP A 71 16.28 5.52 -2.27
N ARG A 72 17.13 5.32 -3.29
CA ARG A 72 17.00 5.90 -4.64
C ARG A 72 16.93 4.83 -5.74
N ASN A 73 16.95 3.54 -5.38
CA ASN A 73 16.83 2.46 -6.34
C ASN A 73 15.43 2.44 -6.98
N TRP A 74 15.37 2.52 -8.31
CA TRP A 74 14.10 2.63 -9.04
C TRP A 74 13.18 1.42 -8.84
N LYS A 75 13.73 0.20 -8.76
CA LYS A 75 12.94 -1.02 -8.56
C LYS A 75 12.24 -0.99 -7.21
N ASN A 76 12.96 -0.57 -6.17
CA ASN A 76 12.40 -0.47 -4.82
C ASN A 76 11.34 0.64 -4.74
N ILE A 77 11.53 1.76 -5.44
CA ILE A 77 10.53 2.84 -5.53
C ILE A 77 9.28 2.35 -6.27
N LYS A 78 9.44 1.70 -7.44
CA LYS A 78 8.33 1.15 -8.23
C LYS A 78 7.55 0.11 -7.43
N GLN A 79 8.25 -0.81 -6.76
CA GLN A 79 7.60 -1.80 -5.88
C GLN A 79 6.83 -1.12 -4.76
N LYS A 80 7.36 -0.06 -4.13
CA LYS A 80 6.63 0.68 -3.10
C LYS A 80 5.37 1.35 -3.64
N LEU A 81 5.42 1.93 -4.84
CA LEU A 81 4.26 2.52 -5.51
C LEU A 81 3.19 1.47 -5.84
N LEU A 82 3.59 0.37 -6.47
CA LEU A 82 2.68 -0.74 -6.80
C LEU A 82 2.05 -1.35 -5.55
N PHE A 83 2.85 -1.53 -4.50
CA PHE A 83 2.36 -2.01 -3.21
C PHE A 83 1.34 -1.04 -2.59
N SER A 84 1.58 0.27 -2.67
CA SER A 84 0.61 1.27 -2.16
C SER A 84 -0.74 1.24 -2.89
N LEU A 85 -0.77 0.74 -4.13
CA LEU A 85 -1.99 0.54 -4.92
C LEU A 85 -2.57 -0.86 -4.77
N THR A 86 -1.85 -1.79 -4.15
CA THR A 86 -2.36 -3.13 -3.84
C THR A 86 -3.44 -2.98 -2.78
N ASN A 87 -4.65 -3.42 -3.09
CA ASN A 87 -5.86 -3.15 -2.31
C ASN A 87 -6.12 -1.64 -2.05
N PHE A 88 -5.67 -0.75 -2.96
CA PHE A 88 -5.78 0.71 -2.83
C PHE A 88 -5.22 1.26 -1.50
N GLY A 89 -4.21 0.60 -0.94
CA GLY A 89 -3.63 0.98 0.36
C GLY A 89 -4.54 0.71 1.55
N GLN A 90 -5.67 0.02 1.35
CA GLN A 90 -6.54 -0.42 2.42
C GLN A 90 -5.99 -1.71 3.04
N PRO A 91 -6.01 -1.84 4.37
CA PRO A 91 -5.59 -3.08 5.02
C PRO A 91 -6.55 -4.22 4.67
N LEU A 92 -6.00 -5.42 4.43
CA LEU A 92 -6.81 -6.61 4.20
C LEU A 92 -7.15 -7.27 5.54
N ILE A 93 -8.41 -7.18 5.95
CA ILE A 93 -8.92 -7.76 7.20
C ILE A 93 -10.01 -8.76 6.85
N TYR A 94 -9.98 -9.95 7.46
CA TYR A 94 -10.97 -11.01 7.24
C TYR A 94 -11.41 -11.64 8.55
N VAL A 95 -12.58 -12.28 8.53
CA VAL A 95 -13.09 -13.04 9.68
C VAL A 95 -12.33 -14.34 9.79
N ALA A 96 -11.65 -14.54 10.92
CA ALA A 96 -10.95 -15.77 11.24
C ALA A 96 -11.83 -16.76 12.02
N ASP A 97 -12.65 -16.25 12.95
CA ASP A 97 -13.58 -17.05 13.73
C ASP A 97 -14.79 -16.21 14.18
N GLY A 98 -16.01 -16.73 13.99
CA GLY A 98 -17.26 -16.10 14.46
C GLY A 98 -17.75 -16.63 15.81
N ASN A 99 -17.05 -17.59 16.40
CA ASN A 99 -17.33 -18.14 17.73
C ASN A 99 -16.04 -18.26 18.54
N PHE A 100 -15.26 -17.17 18.54
CA PHE A 100 -13.96 -17.14 19.18
C PHE A 100 -14.06 -17.50 20.68
N GLU A 101 -13.14 -18.34 21.14
CA GLU A 101 -13.13 -18.92 22.50
C GLU A 101 -14.47 -19.59 22.90
N ASN A 102 -15.27 -20.01 21.92
CA ASN A 102 -16.61 -20.56 22.10
C ASN A 102 -17.58 -19.63 22.86
N ARG A 103 -17.42 -18.31 22.68
CA ARG A 103 -18.25 -17.26 23.34
C ARG A 103 -19.12 -16.47 22.37
N GLY A 104 -19.19 -16.84 21.10
CA GLY A 104 -19.86 -16.06 20.05
C GLY A 104 -19.16 -14.73 19.74
N GLU A 105 -17.88 -14.61 20.10
CA GLU A 105 -17.07 -13.43 19.89
C GLU A 105 -16.47 -13.45 18.48
N LEU A 106 -16.27 -12.27 17.89
CA LEU A 106 -15.74 -12.14 16.54
C LEU A 106 -14.24 -11.98 16.58
N LEU A 107 -13.50 -12.88 15.94
CA LEU A 107 -12.07 -12.74 15.68
C LEU A 107 -11.84 -12.36 14.22
N LEU A 108 -11.14 -11.25 14.05
CA LEU A 108 -10.62 -10.76 12.77
C LEU A 108 -9.12 -10.96 12.70
N ASP A 109 -8.63 -11.26 11.52
CA ASP A 109 -7.22 -11.29 11.19
C ASP A 109 -6.87 -10.21 10.18
N HIS A 110 -5.83 -9.44 10.50
CA HIS A 110 -5.16 -8.58 9.54
C HIS A 110 -4.10 -9.38 8.79
N ARG A 111 -4.25 -9.50 7.46
CA ARG A 111 -3.16 -9.96 6.60
C ARG A 111 -2.11 -8.86 6.54
N HIS A 112 -1.08 -9.01 7.36
CA HIS A 112 -0.01 -8.02 7.45
C HIS A 112 0.95 -8.19 6.26
N ASP A 113 0.81 -7.31 5.28
CA ASP A 113 1.69 -7.28 4.11
C ASP A 113 2.87 -6.30 4.33
N GLY A 114 3.33 -6.13 5.58
CA GLY A 114 4.47 -5.27 5.94
C GLY A 114 4.14 -3.83 6.32
N ILE A 115 2.85 -3.49 6.44
CA ILE A 115 2.39 -2.18 6.94
C ILE A 115 1.53 -2.37 8.18
N ASP A 116 1.90 -1.69 9.27
CA ASP A 116 1.13 -1.69 10.51
C ASP A 116 -0.17 -0.91 10.36
N LEU A 117 -1.20 -1.37 11.07
CA LEU A 117 -2.45 -0.62 11.19
C LEU A 117 -2.26 0.64 12.01
N ARG A 118 -2.97 1.69 11.61
CA ARG A 118 -3.22 2.85 12.46
C ARG A 118 -4.06 2.43 13.66
N ILE A 119 -3.47 2.47 14.86
CA ILE A 119 -4.08 1.93 16.08
C ILE A 119 -5.35 2.71 16.49
N ASP A 120 -5.37 4.02 16.27
CA ASP A 120 -6.56 4.85 16.46
C ASP A 120 -7.73 4.37 15.58
N TYR A 121 -7.47 4.17 14.29
CA TYR A 121 -8.49 3.70 13.35
C TYR A 121 -8.93 2.25 13.63
N ALA A 122 -7.99 1.38 14.01
CA ALA A 122 -8.30 0.01 14.39
C ALA A 122 -9.24 -0.04 15.61
N LYS A 123 -8.99 0.80 16.62
CA LYS A 123 -9.86 0.92 17.81
C LYS A 123 -11.26 1.41 17.44
N ASP A 124 -11.37 2.49 16.67
CA ASP A 124 -12.67 3.01 16.23
C ASP A 124 -13.44 1.98 15.37
N THR A 125 -12.73 1.25 14.52
CA THR A 125 -13.30 0.16 13.71
C THR A 125 -13.89 -0.94 14.58
N LEU A 126 -13.16 -1.40 15.60
CA LEU A 126 -13.65 -2.42 16.54
C LEU A 126 -14.91 -1.97 17.28
N LYS A 127 -15.00 -0.68 17.65
CA LYS A 127 -16.19 -0.10 18.29
C LYS A 127 -17.41 -0.12 17.36
N ASN A 128 -17.22 0.26 16.11
CA ASN A 128 -18.27 0.23 15.10
C ASN A 128 -18.72 -1.21 14.79
N LEU A 129 -17.78 -2.15 14.69
CA LEU A 129 -18.08 -3.56 14.50
C LEU A 129 -18.84 -4.17 15.67
N HIS A 130 -18.46 -3.87 16.91
CA HIS A 130 -19.20 -4.31 18.10
C HIS A 130 -20.65 -3.83 18.07
N THR A 131 -20.91 -2.61 17.56
CA THR A 131 -22.28 -2.09 17.46
C THR A 131 -23.17 -2.98 16.58
N ILE A 132 -22.59 -3.63 15.57
CA ILE A 132 -23.29 -4.52 14.65
C ILE A 132 -23.29 -5.97 15.18
N TRP A 133 -22.14 -6.44 15.69
CA TRP A 133 -21.94 -7.81 16.15
C TRP A 133 -22.56 -8.08 17.53
N THR A 134 -22.71 -7.04 18.36
CA THR A 134 -23.30 -7.05 19.72
C THR A 134 -22.55 -7.87 20.78
N ARG A 135 -21.42 -8.46 20.41
CA ARG A 135 -20.50 -9.22 21.28
C ARG A 135 -19.08 -8.68 21.11
N PRO A 136 -18.16 -8.97 22.04
CA PRO A 136 -16.77 -8.57 21.91
C PRO A 136 -16.17 -8.91 20.54
N VAL A 137 -15.37 -7.98 20.03
CA VAL A 137 -14.69 -8.09 18.74
C VAL A 137 -13.19 -7.98 18.96
N HIS A 138 -12.44 -8.85 18.28
CA HIS A 138 -11.01 -8.98 18.39
C HIS A 138 -10.37 -8.82 17.01
N LEU A 139 -9.19 -8.19 16.96
CA LEU A 139 -8.38 -8.04 15.77
C LEU A 139 -6.96 -8.47 16.08
N ARG A 140 -6.51 -9.54 15.44
CA ARG A 140 -5.12 -9.99 15.45
C ARG A 140 -4.34 -9.28 14.34
N THR A 141 -3.24 -8.66 14.71
CA THR A 141 -2.33 -7.92 13.80
C THR A 141 -0.91 -7.96 14.33
N LEU A 142 0.05 -7.56 13.49
CA LEU A 142 1.39 -7.20 13.92
C LEU A 142 1.50 -5.68 14.10
N VAL A 143 2.28 -5.26 15.09
CA VAL A 143 2.71 -3.87 15.31
C VAL A 143 4.19 -3.88 15.67
N GLU A 144 5.01 -3.18 14.90
CA GLU A 144 6.48 -3.18 15.02
C GLU A 144 7.05 -4.61 15.06
N GLY A 145 6.49 -5.51 14.23
CA GLY A 145 6.89 -6.92 14.15
C GLY A 145 6.45 -7.78 15.35
N LYS A 146 5.65 -7.25 16.28
CA LYS A 146 5.15 -7.99 17.45
C LYS A 146 3.67 -8.33 17.27
N GLY A 147 3.30 -9.58 17.53
CA GLY A 147 1.91 -10.04 17.59
C GLY A 147 1.09 -9.29 18.62
N LYS A 148 -0.05 -8.77 18.18
CA LYS A 148 -1.02 -8.02 18.99
C LYS A 148 -2.43 -8.51 18.72
N LEU A 149 -3.19 -8.68 19.79
CA LEU A 149 -4.63 -8.86 19.77
C LEU A 149 -5.27 -7.61 20.36
N LEU A 150 -5.83 -6.78 19.49
CA LEU A 150 -6.68 -5.65 19.87
C LEU A 150 -8.08 -6.20 20.13
N SER A 151 -8.77 -5.70 21.14
CA SER A 151 -10.10 -6.16 21.50
C SER A 151 -10.97 -5.01 21.99
N TYR A 152 -12.28 -5.12 21.79
CA TYR A 152 -13.26 -4.20 22.34
C TYR A 152 -14.46 -4.99 22.86
N ASP A 153 -14.82 -4.74 24.13
CA ASP A 153 -15.86 -5.47 24.85
C ASP A 153 -17.21 -4.72 24.93
N GLY A 154 -17.30 -3.54 24.31
CA GLY A 154 -18.45 -2.63 24.38
C GLY A 154 -18.25 -1.45 25.34
N GLU A 155 -17.25 -1.51 26.22
CA GLU A 155 -16.93 -0.42 27.14
C GLU A 155 -15.50 0.10 26.92
N LYS A 156 -14.53 -0.79 26.79
CA LYS A 156 -13.11 -0.45 26.76
C LYS A 156 -12.34 -1.25 25.72
N HIS A 157 -11.21 -0.68 25.31
CA HIS A 157 -10.23 -1.38 24.48
C HIS A 157 -9.25 -2.15 25.35
N LEU A 158 -8.97 -3.39 24.95
CA LEU A 158 -7.94 -4.24 25.55
C LEU A 158 -6.90 -4.58 24.49
N GLU A 159 -5.64 -4.69 24.90
CA GLU A 159 -4.53 -5.10 24.05
C GLU A 159 -3.76 -6.23 24.73
N ARG A 160 -3.61 -7.35 24.03
CA ARG A 160 -2.82 -8.50 24.47
C ARG A 160 -1.70 -8.76 23.47
N LYS A 161 -0.55 -9.24 23.95
CA LYS A 161 0.48 -9.79 23.07
C LYS A 161 0.03 -11.17 22.60
N THR A 162 0.31 -11.50 21.35
CA THR A 162 0.12 -12.85 20.80
C THR A 162 1.44 -13.36 20.28
N ASP A 163 1.57 -14.68 20.23
CA ASP A 163 2.62 -15.29 19.41
C ASP A 163 2.32 -14.96 17.95
N GLY A 164 3.35 -14.53 17.22
CA GLY A 164 3.26 -13.93 15.88
C GLY A 164 2.77 -14.92 14.83
#